data_AF-A0AA95M0J7-F1
#
_entry.id   AF-A0AA95M0J7-F1
#
_cell.length_a   1.000
_cell.length_b   1.000
_cell.length_c   1.000
_cell.angle_alpha   90.00
_cell.angle_beta   90.00
_cell.angle_gamma   90.00
#
_symmetry.space_group_name_H-M   'P 1'
#
loop_
_entity.id
_entity.type
_entity.pdbx_description
1 polymer ?
#
loop_
_entity_poly.entity_id
_entity_poly.type
_entity_poly.pdbx_seq_one_letter_code
_entity_poly.pdbx_strand_id
1 'polypeptide(L)'
;MSSNLIANVRTALAYTVQAIRYADNALILFLEMSDFPLPPNPIKIQYYQDVIDHLTEVYLAMKGLPIDTYFPSDPVIQVAPVVAQIQDNQHLINLSDNRISLALDKTEDTINFIDQALLLSVDDERLNGQLYFIKLGLVEARDALVSGLNEPDFVVS
;
A
#
# COMPACT_ATOMS: atom_id res chain seq x y z
N MET A 1 23.63 3.75 -16.09
CA MET A 1 22.69 4.05 -14.99
C MET A 1 23.34 3.78 -13.66
N SER A 2 23.10 4.64 -12.66
CA SER A 2 23.72 4.54 -11.33
C SER A 2 23.23 3.29 -10.58
N SER A 3 24.12 2.57 -9.89
CA SER A 3 23.74 1.44 -9.03
C SER A 3 22.77 1.86 -7.91
N ASN A 4 22.88 3.10 -7.43
CA ASN A 4 22.02 3.65 -6.38
C ASN A 4 20.59 3.89 -6.88
N LEU A 5 20.43 4.32 -8.14
CA LEU A 5 19.12 4.49 -8.78
C LEU A 5 18.37 3.15 -8.83
N ILE A 6 19.04 2.10 -9.30
CA ILE A 6 18.48 0.76 -9.38
C ILE A 6 18.15 0.22 -7.98
N ALA A 7 19.04 0.42 -7.01
CA ALA A 7 18.81 0.02 -5.63
C ALA A 7 17.58 0.71 -5.02
N ASN A 8 17.42 2.02 -5.23
CA ASN A 8 16.26 2.76 -4.73
C ASN A 8 14.95 2.25 -5.33
N VAL A 9 14.88 2.04 -6.65
CA VAL A 9 13.67 1.53 -7.30
C VAL A 9 13.35 0.09 -6.84
N ARG A 10 14.37 -0.75 -6.65
CA ARG A 10 14.17 -2.09 -6.08
C ARG A 10 13.62 -2.03 -4.66
N THR A 11 14.17 -1.19 -3.80
CA THR A 11 13.65 -1.04 -2.43
C THR A 11 12.22 -0.52 -2.44
N ALA A 12 11.91 0.50 -3.26
CA ALA A 12 10.57 1.01 -3.45
C ALA A 12 9.59 -0.10 -3.88
N LEU A 13 10.00 -0.94 -4.82
CA LEU A 13 9.21 -2.08 -5.28
C LEU A 13 8.92 -3.09 -4.16
N ALA A 14 9.92 -3.42 -3.34
CA ALA A 14 9.74 -4.32 -2.20
C ALA A 14 8.80 -3.76 -1.13
N TYR A 15 8.86 -2.44 -0.87
CA TYR A 15 7.97 -1.78 0.08
C TYR A 15 6.56 -1.58 -0.45
N THR A 16 6.38 -1.35 -1.75
CA THR A 16 5.06 -1.33 -2.38
C THR A 16 4.35 -2.68 -2.20
N VAL A 17 5.05 -3.79 -2.41
CA VAL A 17 4.49 -5.13 -2.18
C VAL A 17 4.11 -5.35 -0.71
N GLN A 18 4.90 -4.82 0.24
CA GLN A 18 4.55 -4.88 1.67
C GLN A 18 3.33 -4.03 1.99
N ALA A 19 3.24 -2.82 1.43
CA ALA A 19 2.09 -1.93 1.61
C ALA A 19 0.80 -2.57 1.11
N ILE A 20 0.80 -3.17 -0.09
CA ILE A 20 -0.34 -3.91 -0.64
C ILE A 20 -0.81 -5.00 0.33
N ARG A 21 0.13 -5.83 0.82
CA ARG A 21 -0.22 -6.92 1.76
C ARG A 21 -0.83 -6.39 3.05
N TYR A 22 -0.32 -5.29 3.58
CA TYR A 22 -0.87 -4.71 4.79
C TYR A 22 -2.26 -4.14 4.55
N ALA A 23 -2.50 -3.45 3.43
CA ALA A 23 -3.81 -2.96 3.04
C ALA A 23 -4.81 -4.11 2.82
N ASP A 24 -4.43 -5.17 2.11
CA ASP A 24 -5.25 -6.39 1.92
C ASP A 24 -5.64 -7.02 3.26
N ASN A 25 -4.67 -7.18 4.17
CA ASN A 25 -4.96 -7.73 5.49
C ASN A 25 -5.90 -6.83 6.30
N ALA A 26 -5.73 -5.51 6.23
CA ALA A 26 -6.62 -4.56 6.88
C ALA A 26 -8.06 -4.69 6.37
N LEU A 27 -8.23 -4.82 5.05
CA LEU A 27 -9.51 -5.04 4.39
C LEU A 27 -10.16 -6.34 4.81
N ILE A 28 -9.42 -7.46 4.79
CA ILE A 28 -9.95 -8.77 5.20
C ILE A 28 -10.45 -8.72 6.64
N LEU A 29 -9.65 -8.18 7.57
CA LEU A 29 -10.03 -8.05 8.98
C LEU A 29 -11.28 -7.18 9.17
N PHE A 30 -11.40 -6.11 8.40
CA PHE A 30 -12.55 -5.21 8.47
C PHE A 30 -13.83 -5.87 7.92
N LEU A 31 -13.70 -6.68 6.86
CA LEU A 31 -14.82 -7.45 6.29
C LEU A 31 -15.28 -8.62 7.18
N GLU A 32 -14.45 -9.07 8.13
CA GLU A 32 -14.81 -10.09 9.12
C GLU A 32 -15.65 -9.54 10.28
N MET A 33 -15.81 -8.21 10.39
CA MET A 33 -16.61 -7.58 11.43
C MET A 33 -18.10 -7.96 11.34
N SER A 34 -18.74 -8.09 12.50
CA SER A 34 -20.18 -8.32 12.60
C SER A 34 -20.97 -7.01 12.45
N ASP A 35 -22.16 -7.10 11.85
CA ASP A 35 -23.09 -5.97 11.70
C ASP A 35 -23.76 -5.49 13.01
N PHE A 36 -23.38 -6.04 14.17
CA PHE A 36 -23.98 -5.69 15.45
C PHE A 36 -23.09 -4.75 16.29
N PRO A 37 -23.64 -3.65 16.84
CA PRO A 37 -25.00 -3.15 16.68
C PRO A 37 -25.25 -2.42 15.35
N LEU A 38 -24.19 -2.08 14.61
CA LEU A 38 -24.23 -1.38 13.33
C LEU A 38 -23.32 -2.09 12.32
N PRO A 39 -23.64 -2.05 11.02
CA PRO A 39 -22.78 -2.59 9.97
C PRO A 39 -21.45 -1.82 9.87
N PRO A 40 -20.37 -2.49 9.44
CA PRO A 40 -19.10 -1.84 9.11
C PRO A 40 -19.29 -0.72 8.07
N ASN A 41 -18.50 0.34 8.17
CA ASN A 41 -18.63 1.49 7.27
C ASN A 41 -18.21 1.11 5.83
N PRO A 42 -19.12 1.18 4.84
CA PRO A 42 -18.79 0.86 3.44
C PRO A 42 -17.79 1.86 2.82
N ILE A 43 -17.71 3.09 3.33
CA ILE A 43 -16.77 4.10 2.84
C ILE A 43 -15.32 3.70 3.22
N LYS A 44 -15.11 3.21 4.45
CA LYS A 44 -13.80 2.71 4.90
C LYS A 44 -13.32 1.50 4.08
N ILE A 45 -14.25 0.61 3.71
CA ILE A 45 -13.99 -0.50 2.78
C ILE A 45 -13.53 0.01 1.41
N GLN A 46 -14.22 1.01 0.85
CA GLN A 46 -13.87 1.58 -0.45
C GLN A 46 -12.47 2.20 -0.41
N TYR A 47 -12.12 2.95 0.65
CA TYR A 47 -10.78 3.51 0.78
C TYR A 47 -9.70 2.43 0.79
N TYR A 48 -9.92 1.30 1.49
CA TYR A 48 -8.93 0.21 1.51
C TYR A 48 -8.77 -0.44 0.13
N GLN A 49 -9.86 -0.58 -0.63
CA GLN A 49 -9.82 -1.06 -2.01
C GLN A 49 -9.06 -0.10 -2.93
N ASP A 50 -9.36 1.20 -2.84
CA ASP A 50 -8.67 2.23 -3.62
C ASP A 50 -7.16 2.23 -3.34
N VAL A 51 -6.74 2.02 -2.09
CA VAL A 51 -5.32 1.88 -1.73
C VAL A 51 -4.68 0.68 -2.43
N ILE A 52 -5.33 -0.48 -2.39
CA ILE A 52 -4.82 -1.70 -3.02
C ILE A 52 -4.70 -1.51 -4.54
N ASP A 53 -5.70 -0.89 -5.17
CA ASP A 53 -5.73 -0.62 -6.60
C ASP A 53 -4.60 0.34 -7.01
N HIS A 54 -4.49 1.50 -6.36
CA HIS A 54 -3.42 2.46 -6.64
C HIS A 54 -2.02 1.86 -6.44
N LEU A 55 -1.80 1.14 -5.33
CA LEU A 55 -0.50 0.50 -5.07
C LEU A 55 -0.19 -0.60 -6.08
N THR A 56 -1.20 -1.33 -6.57
CA THR A 56 -1.04 -2.35 -7.62
C THR A 56 -0.65 -1.70 -8.95
N GLU A 57 -1.29 -0.59 -9.32
CA GLU A 57 -0.93 0.17 -10.51
C GLU A 57 0.51 0.70 -10.43
N VAL A 58 0.89 1.28 -9.30
CA VAL A 58 2.27 1.72 -9.02
C VAL A 58 3.25 0.56 -9.14
N TYR A 59 2.94 -0.60 -8.56
CA TYR A 59 3.78 -1.79 -8.66
C TYR A 59 4.03 -2.20 -10.12
N LEU A 60 2.96 -2.26 -10.93
CA LEU A 60 3.06 -2.60 -12.35
C LEU A 60 3.85 -1.54 -13.14
N ALA A 61 3.64 -0.26 -12.84
CA ALA A 61 4.38 0.84 -13.45
C ALA A 61 5.88 0.76 -13.13
N MET A 62 6.25 0.47 -11.88
CA MET A 62 7.66 0.25 -11.50
C MET A 62 8.27 -0.97 -12.21
N LYS A 63 7.54 -2.09 -12.32
CA LYS A 63 8.00 -3.27 -13.07
C LYS A 63 8.23 -2.98 -14.55
N GLY A 64 7.48 -2.02 -15.13
CA GLY A 64 7.60 -1.59 -16.52
C GLY A 64 8.71 -0.57 -16.80
N LEU A 65 9.47 -0.13 -15.79
CA LEU A 65 10.58 0.80 -16.00
C LEU A 65 11.70 0.16 -16.83
N PRO A 66 12.44 0.93 -17.65
CA PRO A 66 13.53 0.43 -18.49
C PRO A 66 14.83 0.16 -17.69
N ILE A 67 14.71 -0.36 -16.47
CA ILE A 67 15.80 -0.65 -15.54
C ILE A 67 15.63 -2.04 -14.95
N ASP A 68 16.72 -2.61 -14.44
CA ASP A 68 16.70 -3.94 -13.85
C ASP A 68 15.94 -3.94 -12.50
N THR A 69 14.66 -4.25 -12.56
CA THR A 69 13.76 -4.41 -11.42
C THR A 69 13.64 -5.87 -10.96
N TYR A 70 14.53 -6.75 -11.43
CA TYR A 70 14.51 -8.17 -11.03
C TYR A 70 14.90 -8.30 -9.55
N PHE A 71 13.99 -8.90 -8.78
CA PHE A 71 14.26 -9.37 -7.43
C PHE A 71 14.63 -10.86 -7.50
N PRO A 72 15.75 -11.29 -6.88
CA PRO A 72 16.18 -12.68 -6.93
C PRO A 72 15.20 -13.67 -6.27
N SER A 73 14.25 -13.16 -5.51
CA SER A 73 13.07 -13.89 -5.06
C SER A 73 11.92 -12.90 -4.89
N ASP A 74 10.80 -13.14 -5.56
CA ASP A 74 9.54 -12.53 -5.14
C ASP A 74 9.35 -12.88 -3.65
N PRO A 75 9.04 -11.91 -2.78
CA PRO A 75 8.81 -12.22 -1.38
C PRO A 75 7.71 -13.28 -1.31
N VAL A 76 8.00 -14.43 -0.72
CA VAL A 76 6.99 -15.48 -0.52
C VAL A 76 5.82 -14.85 0.23
N ILE A 77 4.64 -14.91 -0.39
CA ILE A 77 3.40 -14.47 0.24
C ILE A 77 3.06 -15.52 1.28
N GLN A 78 3.39 -15.26 2.54
CA GLN A 78 2.76 -15.98 3.63
C GLN A 78 1.34 -15.43 3.75
N VAL A 79 0.37 -16.15 3.22
CA VAL A 79 -1.04 -15.92 3.55
C VAL A 79 -1.13 -16.06 5.07
N ALA A 80 -1.49 -14.97 5.76
CA ALA A 80 -1.71 -15.03 7.19
C ALA A 80 -2.74 -16.15 7.47
N PRO A 81 -2.53 -16.98 8.50
CA PRO A 81 -3.49 -18.02 8.83
C PRO A 81 -4.86 -17.38 9.03
N VAL A 82 -5.89 -17.99 8.43
CA VAL A 82 -7.31 -17.64 8.65
C VAL A 82 -7.51 -17.58 10.16
N VAL A 83 -7.70 -16.37 10.66
CA VAL A 83 -7.91 -16.13 12.09
C VAL A 83 -9.22 -16.86 12.45
N ALA A 84 -9.25 -17.53 13.60
CA ALA A 84 -10.50 -18.09 14.12
C ALA A 84 -11.58 -16.98 14.09
N GLN A 85 -12.85 -17.30 13.85
CA GLN A 85 -13.92 -16.29 13.84
C GLN A 85 -13.92 -15.52 15.17
N ILE A 86 -13.26 -14.36 15.21
CA ILE A 86 -13.20 -13.49 16.38
C ILE A 86 -14.51 -12.71 16.37
N GLN A 87 -15.42 -13.06 17.26
CA GLN A 87 -16.69 -12.32 17.45
C GLN A 87 -16.49 -11.02 18.26
N ASP A 88 -15.31 -10.42 18.19
CA ASP A 88 -14.97 -9.17 18.87
C ASP A 88 -14.55 -8.12 17.84
N ASN A 89 -15.52 -7.30 17.44
CA ASN A 89 -15.32 -6.21 16.49
C ASN A 89 -14.21 -5.25 16.95
N GLN A 90 -14.03 -5.02 18.26
CA GLN A 90 -12.99 -4.10 18.75
C GLN A 90 -11.59 -4.65 18.49
N HIS A 91 -11.41 -5.98 18.65
CA HIS A 91 -10.15 -6.62 18.34
C HIS A 91 -9.85 -6.58 16.83
N LEU A 92 -10.84 -6.85 16.00
CA LEU A 92 -10.71 -6.77 14.54
C LEU A 92 -10.36 -5.36 14.06
N ILE A 93 -11.00 -4.32 14.61
CA ILE A 93 -10.68 -2.91 14.34
C ILE A 93 -9.22 -2.63 14.71
N ASN A 94 -8.79 -2.97 15.93
CA ASN A 94 -7.42 -2.72 16.37
C ASN A 94 -6.36 -3.41 15.48
N LEU A 95 -6.65 -4.64 15.03
CA LEU A 95 -5.78 -5.34 14.09
C LEU A 95 -5.79 -4.66 12.71
N SER A 96 -6.97 -4.29 12.20
CA SER A 96 -7.12 -3.60 10.91
C SER A 96 -6.39 -2.26 10.91
N ASP A 97 -6.56 -1.44 11.94
CA ASP A 97 -5.88 -0.15 12.11
C ASP A 97 -4.36 -0.31 12.22
N ASN A 98 -3.89 -1.36 12.90
CA ASN A 98 -2.46 -1.68 12.92
C ASN A 98 -1.94 -2.01 11.52
N ARG A 99 -2.67 -2.81 10.75
CA ARG A 99 -2.29 -3.17 9.38
C ARG A 99 -2.29 -1.96 8.47
N ILE A 100 -3.33 -1.13 8.51
CA ILE A 100 -3.41 0.04 7.63
C ILE A 100 -2.32 1.09 7.97
N SER A 101 -1.95 1.22 9.25
CA SER A 101 -0.80 2.07 9.66
C SER A 101 0.52 1.55 9.10
N LEU A 102 0.74 0.23 9.11
CA LEU A 102 1.93 -0.37 8.48
C LEU A 102 1.93 -0.19 6.95
N ALA A 103 0.76 -0.20 6.31
CA ALA A 103 0.63 0.09 4.88
C ALA A 103 1.01 1.55 4.58
N LEU A 104 0.58 2.49 5.43
CA LEU A 104 0.95 3.89 5.34
C LEU A 104 2.47 4.10 5.48
N ASP A 105 3.08 3.54 6.52
CA ASP A 105 4.54 3.62 6.74
C ASP A 105 5.31 3.12 5.51
N LYS A 106 4.90 1.98 4.94
CA LYS A 106 5.56 1.41 3.76
C LYS A 106 5.33 2.22 2.49
N THR A 107 4.17 2.87 2.37
CA THR A 107 3.87 3.77 1.26
C THR A 107 4.75 5.03 1.35
N GLU A 108 4.90 5.62 2.54
CA GLU A 108 5.79 6.76 2.76
C GLU A 108 7.27 6.41 2.53
N ASP A 109 7.73 5.26 3.03
CA ASP A 109 9.07 4.75 2.72
C ASP A 109 9.28 4.63 1.21
N THR A 110 8.29 4.08 0.49
CA THR A 110 8.34 3.94 -0.97
C THR A 110 8.47 5.30 -1.67
N ILE A 111 7.66 6.29 -1.27
CA ILE A 111 7.74 7.67 -1.79
C ILE A 111 9.15 8.23 -1.62
N ASN A 112 9.74 8.06 -0.43
CA ASN A 112 11.10 8.54 -0.14
C ASN A 112 12.13 7.91 -1.08
N PHE A 113 12.05 6.60 -1.34
CA PHE A 113 12.95 5.93 -2.27
C PHE A 113 12.74 6.39 -3.73
N ILE A 114 11.50 6.62 -4.14
CA ILE A 114 11.21 7.18 -5.48
C ILE A 114 11.73 8.62 -5.59
N ASP A 115 11.65 9.43 -4.54
CA ASP A 115 12.23 10.77 -4.52
C ASP A 115 13.75 10.75 -4.71
N GLN A 116 14.45 9.82 -4.05
CA GLN A 116 15.88 9.63 -4.29
C GLN A 116 16.16 9.15 -5.73
N ALA A 117 15.31 8.28 -6.29
CA ALA A 117 15.45 7.84 -7.68
C ALA A 117 15.22 8.98 -8.69
N LEU A 118 14.26 9.88 -8.43
CA LEU A 118 14.02 11.09 -9.21
C LEU A 118 15.26 11.99 -9.23
N LEU A 119 15.86 12.26 -8.07
CA LEU A 119 17.10 13.07 -7.99
C LEU A 119 18.28 12.43 -8.76
N LEU A 120 18.34 11.11 -8.82
CA LEU A 120 19.39 10.35 -9.50
C LEU A 120 19.13 10.13 -11.00
N SER A 121 17.96 10.53 -11.51
CA SER A 121 17.55 10.34 -12.91
C SER A 121 17.37 11.64 -13.68
N VAL A 122 17.82 12.77 -13.14
CA VAL A 122 17.64 14.11 -13.74
C VAL A 122 18.13 14.20 -15.19
N ASP A 123 19.20 13.49 -15.53
CA ASP A 123 19.77 13.47 -16.89
C ASP A 123 19.02 12.54 -17.88
N ASP A 124 18.06 11.74 -17.39
CA ASP A 124 17.20 10.85 -18.18
C ASP A 124 15.74 11.30 -18.05
N GLU A 125 15.34 12.28 -18.87
CA GLU A 125 14.00 12.90 -18.83
C GLU A 125 12.87 11.87 -18.91
N ARG A 126 13.06 10.80 -19.71
CA ARG A 126 12.06 9.75 -19.89
C ARG A 126 11.88 8.97 -18.59
N LEU A 127 12.97 8.48 -18.01
CA LEU A 127 12.90 7.75 -16.74
C LEU A 127 12.39 8.65 -15.62
N ASN A 128 12.87 9.89 -15.55
CA ASN A 128 12.46 10.86 -14.55
C ASN A 128 10.95 11.11 -14.61
N GLY A 129 10.40 11.31 -15.82
CA GLY A 129 8.96 11.44 -16.03
C GLY A 129 8.17 10.20 -15.59
N GLN A 130 8.64 8.99 -15.90
CA GLN A 130 7.99 7.75 -15.45
C GLN A 130 8.00 7.61 -13.91
N LEU A 131 9.12 7.93 -13.26
CA LEU A 131 9.23 7.93 -11.80
C LEU A 131 8.33 8.99 -11.16
N TYR A 132 8.11 10.12 -11.83
CA TYR A 132 7.21 11.15 -11.34
C TYR A 132 5.75 10.69 -11.35
N PHE A 133 5.30 10.02 -12.42
CA PHE A 133 3.97 9.42 -12.47
C PHE A 133 3.79 8.33 -11.40
N ILE A 134 4.81 7.51 -11.18
CA ILE A 134 4.81 6.51 -10.09
C ILE A 134 4.63 7.20 -8.73
N LYS A 135 5.31 8.33 -8.50
CA LYS A 135 5.15 9.11 -7.26
C LYS A 135 3.72 9.64 -7.09
N LEU A 136 3.06 10.09 -8.17
CA LEU A 136 1.68 10.58 -8.08
C LEU A 136 0.73 9.48 -7.59
N GLY A 137 0.80 8.27 -8.16
CA GLY A 137 -0.02 7.14 -7.71
C GLY A 137 0.27 6.73 -6.25
N LEU A 138 1.53 6.85 -5.80
CA LEU A 138 1.88 6.62 -4.39
C LEU A 138 1.28 7.68 -3.46
N VAL A 139 1.22 8.93 -3.90
CA VAL A 139 0.60 10.02 -3.13
C VAL A 139 -0.92 9.81 -3.04
N GLU A 140 -1.57 9.39 -4.13
CA GLU A 140 -3.00 9.04 -4.13
C GLU A 140 -3.29 7.87 -3.17
N ALA A 141 -2.47 6.81 -3.20
CA ALA A 141 -2.58 5.71 -2.24
C ALA A 141 -2.40 6.18 -0.79
N ARG A 142 -1.41 7.04 -0.51
CA ARG A 142 -1.19 7.60 0.82
C ARG A 142 -2.39 8.44 1.29
N ASP A 143 -2.94 9.26 0.43
CA ASP A 143 -4.07 10.13 0.79
C ASP A 143 -5.35 9.30 1.03
N ALA A 144 -5.56 8.21 0.28
CA ALA A 144 -6.61 7.23 0.52
C ALA A 144 -6.40 6.48 1.86
N LEU A 145 -5.16 6.09 2.19
CA LEU A 145 -4.81 5.49 3.49
C LEU A 145 -5.17 6.41 4.66
N VAL A 146 -4.77 7.68 4.59
CA VAL A 146 -5.09 8.68 5.63
C VAL A 146 -6.60 8.91 5.72
N SER A 147 -7.30 8.94 4.58
CA SER A 147 -8.75 9.08 4.56
C SER A 147 -9.44 7.89 5.23
N GLY A 148 -9.09 6.65 4.86
CA GLY A 148 -9.64 5.44 5.45
C GLY A 148 -9.37 5.31 6.97
N LEU A 149 -8.20 5.76 7.44
CA LEU A 149 -7.89 5.82 8.88
C LEU A 149 -8.78 6.80 9.65
N ASN A 150 -9.19 7.90 9.02
CA ASN A 150 -10.02 8.94 9.64
C ASN A 150 -11.52 8.65 9.52
N GLU A 151 -11.92 7.69 8.68
CA GLU A 151 -13.31 7.26 8.58
C GLU A 151 -13.76 6.47 9.82
N PRO A 152 -15.01 6.63 10.25
CA PRO A 152 -15.57 5.84 11.35
C PRO A 152 -15.65 4.36 10.96
N ASP A 153 -15.49 3.46 11.93
CA ASP A 153 -15.53 2.01 11.71
C ASP A 153 -16.93 1.49 11.38
N PHE A 154 -17.96 2.18 11.86
CA PHE A 154 -19.36 1.82 11.67
C PHE A 154 -20.10 2.94 10.96
N VAL A 155 -21.22 2.59 10.32
CA VAL A 155 -22.12 3.59 9.73
C VAL A 155 -22.59 4.58 10.80
N VAL A 156 -22.47 5.87 10.53
CA VAL A 156 -22.94 6.92 11.43
C VAL A 156 -24.46 7.08 11.28
N SER A 157 -25.20 6.99 12.38
CA SER A 157 -26.66 7.17 12.46
C SER A 157 -27.08 8.63 12.51
#